data_AF-A0A496W5W4-F1
#
_entry.id   AF-A0A496W5W4-F1
#
_cell.length_a   1.000
_cell.length_b   1.000
_cell.length_c   1.000
_cell.angle_alpha   90.00
_cell.angle_beta   90.00
_cell.angle_gamma   90.00
#
_symmetry.space_group_name_H-M   'P 1'
#
loop_
_entity.id
_entity.type
_entity.pdbx_description
1 polymer ?
#
loop_
_entity_poly.entity_id
_entity_poly.type
_entity_poly.pdbx_seq_one_letter_code
_entity_poly.pdbx_strand_id
1 'polypeptide(L)'
;MYLDESYINVNHSIEKTWYFTDDGPGVNKPSGKGPRIIIVNAVTKEGWVPNAKLVFQAKQSTGDYQGKMDYGNFSKWFKKQLLPNIPKQSLIFMDNAKYHNLYVEDAFPTVKTLQVELQEWLKAKHPSEYDDNMLKPELYKRCRELCPKPKYRLDVVAENAGHTIIRTPQYHPELQPIEICWGVVKNYCAKKCDYTMEKLKIHLDDGFKQVTPLTLKGIFKKVRNEEDRYWKEDEIEDESSELLEDENQFDDHKLST
;
A
#
# COMPACT_ATOMS: atom_id res chain seq x y z
N MET A 1 10.84 -3.45 -5.53
CA MET A 1 10.35 -4.43 -4.52
C MET A 1 9.01 -3.97 -4.02
N TYR A 2 8.11 -4.88 -3.67
CA TYR A 2 6.75 -4.54 -3.20
C TYR A 2 6.60 -4.96 -1.75
N LEU A 3 6.06 -4.08 -0.92
CA LEU A 3 5.69 -4.39 0.46
C LEU A 3 4.19 -4.17 0.65
N ASP A 4 3.63 -4.88 1.62
CA ASP A 4 2.24 -4.78 2.00
C ASP A 4 1.99 -5.50 3.34
N GLU A 5 0.86 -5.17 3.97
CA GLU A 5 0.34 -5.81 5.16
C GLU A 5 -0.89 -6.65 4.88
N SER A 6 -0.87 -7.86 5.42
CA SER A 6 -1.99 -8.78 5.35
C SER A 6 -2.41 -9.29 6.71
N TYR A 7 -3.53 -10.00 6.74
CA TYR A 7 -3.99 -10.69 7.93
C TYR A 7 -4.60 -12.04 7.61
N ILE A 8 -4.50 -12.95 8.57
CA ILE A 8 -5.15 -14.27 8.52
C ILE A 8 -5.88 -14.51 9.84
N ASN A 9 -7.13 -14.89 9.73
CA ASN A 9 -7.95 -15.29 10.85
C ASN A 9 -7.75 -16.78 11.16
N VAL A 10 -7.79 -17.17 12.44
CA VAL A 10 -7.64 -18.58 12.87
C VAL A 10 -8.63 -19.49 12.17
N ASN A 11 -9.86 -19.02 11.95
CA ASN A 11 -10.90 -19.84 11.30
C ASN A 11 -10.92 -19.68 9.78
N HIS A 12 -9.89 -19.07 9.18
CA HIS A 12 -9.78 -18.94 7.72
C HIS A 12 -9.59 -20.31 7.11
N SER A 13 -10.66 -20.80 6.48
CA SER A 13 -10.83 -22.16 5.96
C SER A 13 -11.51 -22.09 4.60
N ILE A 14 -11.39 -23.14 3.81
CA ILE A 14 -12.15 -23.29 2.57
C ILE A 14 -13.66 -23.26 2.86
N GLU A 15 -14.44 -22.58 2.01
CA GLU A 15 -15.88 -22.41 2.22
C GLU A 15 -16.68 -23.70 1.99
N LYS A 16 -16.21 -24.55 1.07
CA LYS A 16 -16.85 -25.81 0.71
C LYS A 16 -15.85 -26.95 0.86
N THR A 17 -16.17 -27.92 1.70
CA THR A 17 -15.45 -29.18 1.80
C THR A 17 -16.45 -30.33 1.85
N TRP A 18 -16.11 -31.45 1.23
CA TRP A 18 -16.81 -32.71 1.45
C TRP A 18 -16.30 -33.32 2.75
N TYR A 19 -17.19 -33.90 3.55
CA TYR A 19 -16.85 -34.67 4.74
C TYR A 19 -17.51 -36.04 4.65
N PHE A 20 -16.77 -37.08 4.97
CA PHE A 20 -17.32 -38.39 5.28
C PHE A 20 -17.67 -38.46 6.77
N THR A 21 -18.57 -39.36 7.16
CA THR A 21 -18.99 -39.54 8.57
C THR A 21 -17.83 -39.89 9.51
N ASP A 22 -16.73 -40.40 8.95
CA ASP A 22 -15.57 -40.91 9.66
C ASP A 22 -14.41 -39.90 9.68
N ASP A 23 -14.54 -38.77 8.97
CA ASP A 23 -13.57 -37.69 8.98
C ASP A 23 -13.72 -36.90 10.29
N GLY A 24 -12.62 -36.74 11.04
CA GLY A 24 -12.57 -36.12 12.38
C GLY A 24 -13.04 -34.64 12.45
N PRO A 25 -12.36 -33.73 13.18
CA PRO A 25 -12.91 -32.42 13.55
C PRO A 25 -13.17 -31.42 12.39
N GLY A 26 -13.13 -31.85 11.13
CA GLY A 26 -13.63 -31.09 9.97
C GLY A 26 -15.14 -30.84 10.00
N VAL A 27 -15.89 -31.53 10.86
CA VAL A 27 -17.36 -31.40 10.98
C VAL A 27 -17.80 -30.19 11.83
N ASN A 28 -16.92 -29.62 12.68
CA ASN A 28 -17.28 -28.55 13.61
C ASN A 28 -16.44 -27.28 13.42
N LYS A 29 -16.66 -26.58 12.31
CA LYS A 29 -16.12 -25.22 12.13
C LYS A 29 -16.59 -24.32 13.27
N PRO A 30 -15.69 -23.72 14.07
CA PRO A 30 -16.09 -22.82 15.14
C PRO A 30 -16.82 -21.59 14.59
N SER A 31 -17.78 -21.08 15.36
CA SER A 31 -18.51 -19.88 14.98
C SER A 31 -17.59 -18.65 14.95
N GLY A 32 -17.85 -17.75 14.00
CA GLY A 32 -17.08 -16.52 13.81
C GLY A 32 -15.72 -16.71 13.14
N LYS A 33 -14.95 -15.61 13.03
CA LYS A 33 -13.64 -15.60 12.35
C LYS A 33 -12.47 -16.08 13.24
N GLY A 34 -12.65 -16.10 14.55
CA GLY A 34 -11.56 -16.36 15.51
C GLY A 34 -10.51 -15.24 15.56
N PRO A 35 -9.46 -15.39 16.39
CA PRO A 35 -8.37 -14.43 16.50
C PRO A 35 -7.69 -14.17 15.15
N ARG A 36 -7.00 -13.03 15.03
CA ARG A 36 -6.36 -12.59 13.78
C ARG A 36 -4.87 -12.43 13.98
N ILE A 37 -4.09 -12.98 13.07
CA ILE A 37 -2.67 -12.66 12.90
C ILE A 37 -2.56 -11.53 11.88
N ILE A 38 -1.70 -10.55 12.17
CA ILE A 38 -1.26 -9.50 11.25
C ILE A 38 0.14 -9.87 10.77
N ILE A 39 0.36 -9.68 9.47
CA ILE A 39 1.58 -10.05 8.76
C ILE A 39 2.01 -8.82 7.96
N VAL A 40 3.29 -8.48 8.00
CA VAL A 40 3.90 -7.54 7.05
C VAL A 40 5.16 -8.18 6.50
N ASN A 41 5.38 -8.02 5.21
CA ASN A 41 6.61 -8.45 4.56
C ASN A 41 6.84 -7.65 3.28
N ALA A 42 7.95 -7.94 2.60
CA ALA A 42 8.21 -7.44 1.27
C ALA A 42 8.72 -8.56 0.35
N VAL A 43 8.47 -8.39 -0.95
CA VAL A 43 8.80 -9.34 -2.00
C VAL A 43 9.54 -8.65 -3.14
N THR A 44 10.48 -9.39 -3.73
CA THR A 44 11.21 -9.04 -4.94
C THR A 44 10.90 -10.08 -6.03
N LYS A 45 11.35 -9.85 -7.26
CA LYS A 45 11.29 -10.86 -8.31
C LYS A 45 12.00 -12.18 -7.96
N GLU A 46 12.97 -12.13 -7.04
CA GLU A 46 13.78 -13.29 -6.63
C GLU A 46 13.18 -14.05 -5.44
N GLY A 47 12.26 -13.45 -4.69
CA GLY A 47 11.78 -14.04 -3.44
C GLY A 47 11.30 -13.02 -2.42
N TRP A 48 10.81 -13.54 -1.30
CA TRP A 48 10.62 -12.77 -0.07
C TRP A 48 11.93 -12.14 0.38
N VAL A 49 11.86 -10.90 0.88
CA VAL A 49 13.03 -10.25 1.48
C VAL A 49 13.43 -11.00 2.75
N PRO A 50 14.70 -11.47 2.86
CA PRO A 50 15.16 -12.15 4.06
C PRO A 50 14.98 -11.30 5.31
N ASN A 51 14.62 -11.92 6.43
CA ASN A 51 14.45 -11.26 7.74
C ASN A 51 13.45 -10.08 7.79
N ALA A 52 12.65 -9.86 6.74
CA ALA A 52 11.62 -8.82 6.70
C ALA A 52 10.22 -9.32 7.08
N LYS A 53 10.04 -10.64 7.28
CA LYS A 53 8.74 -11.20 7.71
C LYS A 53 8.49 -10.87 9.18
N LEU A 54 7.47 -10.05 9.44
CA LEU A 54 6.96 -9.79 10.78
C LEU A 54 5.53 -10.32 10.93
N VAL A 55 5.29 -11.05 12.02
CA VAL A 55 4.02 -11.70 12.33
C VAL A 55 3.69 -11.43 13.79
N PHE A 56 2.49 -10.93 14.08
CA PHE A 56 2.00 -10.75 15.44
C PHE A 56 0.49 -10.89 15.53
N GLN A 57 -0.01 -11.20 16.73
CA GLN A 57 -1.45 -11.39 16.93
C GLN A 57 -2.15 -10.06 17.20
N ALA A 58 -3.28 -9.82 16.52
CA ALA A 58 -4.09 -8.64 16.76
C ALA A 58 -4.65 -8.62 18.20
N LYS A 59 -4.76 -7.44 18.79
CA LYS A 59 -5.20 -7.19 20.17
C LYS A 59 -4.31 -7.81 21.26
N GLN A 60 -3.14 -8.35 20.90
CA GLN A 60 -2.13 -8.81 21.84
C GLN A 60 -0.81 -8.12 21.53
N SER A 61 -0.26 -7.40 22.51
CA SER A 61 1.09 -6.86 22.37
C SER A 61 2.09 -8.02 22.40
N THR A 62 2.91 -8.15 21.36
CA THR A 62 3.91 -9.21 21.25
C THR A 62 5.29 -8.57 21.13
N GLY A 63 6.10 -8.72 22.18
CA GLY A 63 7.37 -8.01 22.31
C GLY A 63 7.14 -6.49 22.23
N ASP A 64 7.85 -5.84 21.32
CA ASP A 64 7.73 -4.40 21.16
C ASP A 64 6.64 -3.94 20.17
N TYR A 65 5.84 -4.87 19.63
CA TYR A 65 4.78 -4.55 18.67
C TYR A 65 3.42 -4.53 19.34
N GLN A 66 2.71 -3.42 19.19
CA GLN A 66 1.32 -3.32 19.63
C GLN A 66 0.40 -4.19 18.76
N GLY A 67 -0.71 -4.68 19.29
CA GLY A 67 -1.64 -5.59 18.59
C GLY A 67 -2.45 -4.99 17.41
N LYS A 68 -1.94 -3.96 16.74
CA LYS A 68 -2.49 -3.35 15.52
C LYS A 68 -1.35 -2.86 14.62
N MET A 69 -1.59 -2.73 13.32
CA MET A 69 -0.63 -2.05 12.44
C MET A 69 -0.94 -0.55 12.43
N ASP A 70 0.08 0.27 12.69
CA ASP A 70 0.05 1.73 12.68
C ASP A 70 1.44 2.26 12.29
N TYR A 71 1.58 3.59 12.20
CA TYR A 71 2.87 4.20 11.85
C TYR A 71 4.01 3.80 12.80
N GLY A 72 3.75 3.68 14.11
CA GLY A 72 4.78 3.34 15.08
C GLY A 72 5.34 1.93 14.82
N ASN A 73 4.46 0.95 14.70
CA ASN A 73 4.83 -0.43 14.38
C ASN A 73 5.42 -0.56 12.97
N PHE A 74 4.79 0.06 11.97
CA PHE A 74 5.25 0.00 10.58
C PHE A 74 6.62 0.65 10.41
N SER A 75 6.82 1.88 10.88
CA SER A 75 8.09 2.59 10.74
C SER A 75 9.22 1.88 11.49
N LYS A 76 8.90 1.21 12.61
CA LYS A 76 9.86 0.35 13.32
C LYS A 76 10.25 -0.86 12.49
N TRP A 77 9.28 -1.59 11.94
CA TRP A 77 9.54 -2.71 11.03
C TRP A 77 10.35 -2.27 9.80
N PHE A 78 9.94 -1.18 9.16
CA PHE A 78 10.60 -0.60 8.00
C PHE A 78 12.08 -0.32 8.30
N LYS A 79 12.39 0.39 9.39
CA LYS A 79 13.77 0.74 9.76
C LYS A 79 14.61 -0.45 10.22
N LYS A 80 14.05 -1.35 11.04
CA LYS A 80 14.82 -2.39 11.74
C LYS A 80 14.90 -3.71 11.01
N GLN A 81 13.92 -4.02 10.16
CA GLN A 81 13.82 -5.30 9.47
C GLN A 81 13.91 -5.12 7.95
N LEU A 82 13.21 -4.15 7.36
CA LEU A 82 13.20 -4.00 5.91
C LEU A 82 14.51 -3.39 5.38
N LEU A 83 14.83 -2.14 5.74
CA LEU A 83 15.96 -1.40 5.17
C LEU A 83 17.33 -2.12 5.29
N PRO A 84 17.65 -2.80 6.41
CA PRO A 84 18.92 -3.52 6.53
C PRO A 84 19.04 -4.75 5.61
N ASN A 85 17.92 -5.28 5.10
CA ASN A 85 17.88 -6.54 4.35
C ASN A 85 17.57 -6.37 2.85
N ILE A 86 17.58 -5.14 2.34
CA ILE A 86 17.33 -4.86 0.93
C ILE A 86 18.59 -4.33 0.23
N PRO A 87 18.74 -4.54 -1.10
CA PRO A 87 19.86 -3.98 -1.84
C PRO A 87 19.88 -2.46 -1.80
N LYS A 88 21.08 -1.85 -1.84
CA LYS A 88 21.24 -0.39 -1.98
C LYS A 88 20.48 0.12 -3.21
N GLN A 89 19.99 1.37 -3.15
CA GLN A 89 19.30 2.01 -4.28
C GLN A 89 18.02 1.27 -4.73
N SER A 90 17.41 0.49 -3.83
CA SER A 90 16.11 -0.14 -4.08
C SER A 90 14.96 0.86 -4.27
N LEU A 91 14.08 0.56 -5.21
CA LEU A 91 12.74 1.15 -5.35
C LEU A 91 11.73 0.34 -4.52
N ILE A 92 11.10 0.99 -3.56
CA ILE A 92 10.14 0.40 -2.61
C ILE A 92 8.72 0.81 -3.01
N PHE A 93 7.93 -0.14 -3.48
CA PHE A 93 6.54 0.04 -3.85
C PHE A 93 5.63 -0.31 -2.68
N MET A 94 4.70 0.59 -2.33
CA MET A 94 3.72 0.39 -1.26
C MET A 94 2.39 1.10 -1.56
N ASP A 95 1.34 0.74 -0.83
CA ASP A 95 0.02 1.35 -0.98
C ASP A 95 -0.04 2.77 -0.38
N ASN A 96 -1.23 3.38 -0.41
CA ASN A 96 -1.48 4.73 0.11
C ASN A 96 -2.14 4.75 1.51
N ALA A 97 -1.94 3.72 2.34
CA ALA A 97 -2.51 3.70 3.69
C ALA A 97 -2.19 5.00 4.46
N LYS A 98 -3.17 5.52 5.21
CA LYS A 98 -3.05 6.83 5.89
C LYS A 98 -1.80 6.94 6.75
N TYR A 99 -1.41 5.85 7.41
CA TYR A 99 -0.22 5.82 8.27
C TYR A 99 1.10 5.70 7.49
N HIS A 100 1.09 5.35 6.20
CA HIS A 100 2.26 5.46 5.32
C HIS A 100 2.53 6.92 4.91
N ASN A 101 1.47 7.73 4.89
CA ASN A 101 1.45 9.09 4.36
C ASN A 101 1.43 10.16 5.46
N LEU A 102 2.16 9.93 6.56
CA LEU A 102 2.35 10.94 7.60
C LEU A 102 3.43 11.93 7.20
N TYR A 103 3.09 13.21 7.17
CA TYR A 103 4.05 14.28 6.95
C TYR A 103 5.03 14.42 8.11
N VAL A 104 6.22 14.96 7.79
CA VAL A 104 7.20 15.43 8.78
C VAL A 104 6.58 16.47 9.74
N GLU A 105 7.15 16.61 10.94
CA GLU A 105 6.56 17.43 12.01
C GLU A 105 6.56 18.93 11.68
N ASP A 106 7.54 19.37 10.92
CA ASP A 106 7.72 20.72 10.40
C ASP A 106 6.99 20.96 9.07
N ALA A 107 6.10 20.05 8.65
CA ALA A 107 5.30 20.25 7.45
C ALA A 107 4.39 21.48 7.59
N PHE A 108 4.41 22.32 6.57
CA PHE A 108 3.65 23.57 6.53
C PHE A 108 3.00 23.75 5.14
N PRO A 109 1.83 24.41 5.04
CA PRO A 109 0.86 24.62 6.12
C PRO A 109 0.10 23.32 6.43
N THR A 110 -0.48 23.22 7.62
CA THR A 110 -1.40 22.13 8.00
C THR A 110 -2.77 22.69 8.37
N VAL A 111 -3.80 21.83 8.42
CA VAL A 111 -5.15 22.24 8.85
C VAL A 111 -5.18 22.86 10.26
N LYS A 112 -4.18 22.57 11.09
CA LYS A 112 -4.03 23.09 12.45
C LYS A 112 -3.26 24.41 12.51
N THR A 113 -2.58 24.81 11.42
CA THR A 113 -1.81 26.05 11.37
C THR A 113 -2.72 27.24 11.67
N LEU A 114 -2.25 28.11 12.54
CA LEU A 114 -2.98 29.30 12.95
C LEU A 114 -3.00 30.33 11.83
N GLN A 115 -4.02 31.17 11.79
CA GLN A 115 -4.11 32.23 10.76
C GLN A 115 -2.89 33.15 10.85
N VAL A 116 -2.48 33.54 12.05
CA VAL A 116 -1.31 34.40 12.28
C VAL A 116 -0.04 33.79 11.69
N GLU A 117 0.20 32.49 11.90
CA GLU A 117 1.36 31.78 11.33
C GLU A 117 1.34 31.78 9.79
N LEU A 118 0.16 31.62 9.17
CA LEU A 118 0.03 31.71 7.71
C LEU A 118 0.35 33.11 7.20
N GLN A 119 -0.13 34.15 7.90
CA GLN A 119 0.14 35.55 7.55
C GLN A 119 1.62 35.87 7.70
N GLU A 120 2.25 35.49 8.81
CA GLU A 120 3.67 35.71 9.06
C GLU A 120 4.53 35.02 8.00
N TRP A 121 4.23 33.77 7.66
CA TRP A 121 4.96 33.05 6.62
C TRP A 121 4.81 33.70 5.24
N LEU A 122 3.59 34.06 4.85
CA LEU A 122 3.32 34.66 3.54
C LEU A 122 3.96 36.04 3.43
N LYS A 123 3.85 36.89 4.47
CA LYS A 123 4.55 38.18 4.54
C LYS A 123 6.07 38.02 4.44
N ALA A 124 6.63 37.02 5.12
CA ALA A 124 8.08 36.83 5.17
C ALA A 124 8.67 36.24 3.89
N LYS A 125 7.95 35.34 3.20
CA LYS A 125 8.46 34.58 2.04
C LYS A 125 7.93 35.08 0.70
N HIS A 126 6.69 35.54 0.66
CA HIS A 126 5.99 35.97 -0.56
C HIS A 126 5.15 37.23 -0.30
N PRO A 127 5.79 38.36 0.08
CA PRO A 127 5.08 39.57 0.50
C PRO A 127 4.13 40.12 -0.58
N SER A 128 4.41 39.90 -1.87
CA SER A 128 3.56 40.32 -2.98
C SER A 128 2.24 39.54 -3.10
N GLU A 129 2.14 38.36 -2.49
CA GLU A 129 0.95 37.49 -2.52
C GLU A 129 0.05 37.69 -1.29
N TYR A 130 0.45 38.57 -0.37
CA TYR A 130 -0.26 38.83 0.88
C TYR A 130 -1.16 40.07 0.77
N ASP A 131 -2.41 39.96 1.23
CA ASP A 131 -3.35 41.07 1.43
C ASP A 131 -3.99 40.96 2.83
N ASP A 132 -4.17 42.10 3.52
CA ASP A 132 -4.70 42.14 4.89
C ASP A 132 -6.16 41.67 5.00
N ASN A 133 -6.91 41.65 3.90
CA ASN A 133 -8.30 41.18 3.84
C ASN A 133 -8.41 39.67 3.56
N MET A 134 -7.30 38.98 3.32
CA MET A 134 -7.34 37.54 3.01
C MET A 134 -7.91 36.75 4.18
N LEU A 135 -8.90 35.92 3.89
CA LEU A 135 -9.47 34.99 4.85
C LEU A 135 -8.52 33.82 5.09
N LYS A 136 -8.65 33.16 6.25
CA LYS A 136 -7.84 31.97 6.58
C LYS A 136 -7.79 30.91 5.47
N PRO A 137 -8.90 30.56 4.78
CA PRO A 137 -8.85 29.59 3.67
C PRO A 137 -8.01 30.06 2.48
N GLU A 138 -8.04 31.37 2.17
CA GLU A 138 -7.26 31.96 1.07
C GLU A 138 -5.77 31.98 1.42
N LEU A 139 -5.43 32.41 2.65
CA LEU A 139 -4.07 32.35 3.17
C LEU A 139 -3.53 30.92 3.15
N TYR A 140 -4.35 29.96 3.58
CA TYR A 140 -3.99 28.54 3.57
C TYR A 140 -3.73 28.04 2.16
N LYS A 141 -4.61 28.36 1.20
CA LYS A 141 -4.46 27.96 -0.21
C LYS A 141 -3.17 28.53 -0.81
N ARG A 142 -2.92 29.84 -0.64
CA ARG A 142 -1.71 30.50 -1.16
C ARG A 142 -0.44 29.95 -0.52
N CYS A 143 -0.41 29.82 0.81
CA CYS A 143 0.71 29.19 1.50
C CYS A 143 0.95 27.77 0.98
N ARG A 144 -0.11 27.02 0.68
CA ARG A 144 0.00 25.63 0.23
C ARG A 144 0.54 25.48 -1.20
N GLU A 145 0.20 26.42 -2.07
CA GLU A 145 0.70 26.47 -3.45
C GLU A 145 2.17 26.90 -3.51
N LEU A 146 2.56 27.84 -2.64
CA LEU A 146 3.90 28.46 -2.65
C LEU A 146 4.92 27.72 -1.78
N CYS A 147 4.47 27.02 -0.73
CA CYS A 147 5.39 26.28 0.11
C CYS A 147 5.98 25.06 -0.63
N PRO A 148 7.21 24.65 -0.30
CA PRO A 148 7.73 23.37 -0.75
C PRO A 148 6.76 22.23 -0.41
N LYS A 149 6.58 21.29 -1.34
CA LYS A 149 5.73 20.12 -1.08
C LYS A 149 6.27 19.39 0.15
N PRO A 150 5.45 19.16 1.19
CA PRO A 150 5.88 18.51 2.41
C PRO A 150 6.31 17.08 2.10
N LYS A 151 7.38 16.65 2.75
CA LYS A 151 7.85 15.27 2.65
C LYS A 151 7.11 14.37 3.63
N TYR A 152 6.95 13.10 3.26
CA TYR A 152 6.48 12.08 4.19
C TYR A 152 7.62 11.58 5.06
N ARG A 153 7.32 11.22 6.32
CA ARG A 153 8.32 10.73 7.27
C ARG A 153 9.03 9.47 6.77
N LEU A 154 8.29 8.55 6.13
CA LEU A 154 8.88 7.32 5.56
C LEU A 154 9.81 7.62 4.39
N ASP A 155 9.48 8.60 3.55
CA ASP A 155 10.28 8.97 2.38
C ASP A 155 11.63 9.51 2.82
N VAL A 156 11.65 10.41 3.80
CA VAL A 156 12.90 10.90 4.39
C VAL A 156 13.74 9.76 4.97
N VAL A 157 13.10 8.79 5.63
CA VAL A 157 13.79 7.62 6.19
C VAL A 157 14.38 6.73 5.09
N ALA A 158 13.65 6.50 4.00
CA ALA A 158 14.12 5.73 2.87
C ALA A 158 15.24 6.45 2.10
N GLU A 159 15.07 7.75 1.82
CA GLU A 159 16.05 8.61 1.16
C GLU A 159 17.38 8.62 1.94
N ASN A 160 17.33 8.79 3.26
CA ASN A 160 18.52 8.76 4.12
C ASN A 160 19.22 7.39 4.12
N ALA A 161 18.50 6.31 3.86
CA ALA A 161 19.05 4.97 3.69
C ALA A 161 19.48 4.67 2.23
N GLY A 162 19.33 5.64 1.31
CA GLY A 162 19.68 5.51 -0.10
C GLY A 162 18.66 4.73 -0.93
N HIS A 163 17.37 4.83 -0.57
CA HIS A 163 16.26 4.17 -1.25
C HIS A 163 15.18 5.18 -1.66
N THR A 164 14.32 4.78 -2.60
CA THR A 164 13.21 5.62 -3.06
C THR A 164 11.89 4.88 -2.87
N ILE A 165 10.89 5.58 -2.34
CA ILE A 165 9.54 5.06 -2.19
C ILE A 165 8.69 5.49 -3.38
N ILE A 166 7.94 4.55 -3.93
CA ILE A 166 6.92 4.78 -4.95
C ILE A 166 5.59 4.27 -4.41
N ARG A 167 4.56 5.11 -4.47
CA ARG A 167 3.21 4.72 -4.08
C ARG A 167 2.47 4.22 -5.30
N THR A 168 1.80 3.08 -5.17
CA THR A 168 1.00 2.52 -6.26
C THR A 168 -0.30 3.32 -6.43
N PRO A 169 -0.93 3.29 -7.62
CA PRO A 169 -2.25 3.87 -7.82
C PRO A 169 -3.27 3.37 -6.79
N GLN A 170 -4.15 4.26 -6.33
CA GLN A 170 -5.16 3.89 -5.34
C GLN A 170 -6.19 2.94 -5.97
N TYR A 171 -6.65 1.94 -5.20
CA TYR A 171 -7.67 0.99 -5.63
C TYR A 171 -7.27 0.04 -6.77
N HIS A 172 -5.97 -0.12 -7.03
CA HIS A 172 -5.42 -1.03 -8.04
C HIS A 172 -4.54 -2.14 -7.44
N PRO A 173 -5.09 -3.03 -6.59
CA PRO A 173 -4.32 -4.12 -5.96
C PRO A 173 -3.79 -5.14 -6.99
N GLU A 174 -4.40 -5.25 -8.17
CA GLU A 174 -3.94 -6.07 -9.28
C GLU A 174 -2.55 -5.65 -9.80
N LEU A 175 -2.15 -4.40 -9.57
CA LEU A 175 -0.82 -3.87 -9.87
C LEU A 175 0.21 -4.16 -8.77
N GLN A 176 -0.17 -4.86 -7.71
CA GLN A 176 0.68 -5.19 -6.58
C GLN A 176 0.94 -6.71 -6.51
N PRO A 177 2.08 -7.21 -7.03
CA PRO A 177 2.44 -8.63 -7.00
C PRO A 177 2.32 -9.29 -5.62
N ILE A 178 2.57 -8.54 -4.55
CA ILE A 178 2.52 -9.04 -3.18
C ILE A 178 1.10 -9.44 -2.75
N GLU A 179 0.05 -8.82 -3.29
CA GLU A 179 -1.34 -9.21 -3.02
C GLU A 179 -1.64 -10.62 -3.52
N ILE A 180 -1.11 -10.96 -4.70
CA ILE A 180 -1.23 -12.32 -5.25
C ILE A 180 -0.39 -13.31 -4.42
N CYS A 181 0.77 -12.88 -3.92
CA CYS A 181 1.57 -13.68 -2.98
C CYS A 181 0.79 -13.98 -1.70
N TRP A 182 0.07 -12.99 -1.15
CA TRP A 182 -0.83 -13.22 -0.03
C TRP A 182 -1.94 -14.20 -0.35
N GLY A 183 -2.52 -14.12 -1.54
CA GLY A 183 -3.47 -15.13 -2.04
C GLY A 183 -2.89 -16.55 -1.96
N VAL A 184 -1.66 -16.76 -2.43
CA VAL A 184 -0.98 -18.07 -2.36
C VAL A 184 -0.82 -18.55 -0.90
N VAL A 185 -0.30 -17.69 -0.02
CA VAL A 185 -0.06 -18.03 1.40
C VAL A 185 -1.38 -18.34 2.12
N LYS A 186 -2.39 -17.48 1.97
CA LYS A 186 -3.70 -17.62 2.61
C LYS A 186 -4.43 -18.87 2.15
N ASN A 187 -4.42 -19.14 0.85
CA ASN A 187 -5.03 -20.35 0.29
C ASN A 187 -4.37 -21.63 0.82
N TYR A 188 -3.06 -21.62 1.05
CA TYR A 188 -2.38 -22.73 1.70
C TYR A 188 -2.86 -22.93 3.14
N CYS A 189 -2.91 -21.86 3.93
CA CYS A 189 -3.43 -21.90 5.30
C CYS A 189 -4.89 -22.39 5.34
N ALA A 190 -5.74 -21.91 4.44
CA ALA A 190 -7.15 -22.27 4.37
C ALA A 190 -7.37 -23.76 4.10
N LYS A 191 -6.55 -24.37 3.24
CA LYS A 191 -6.61 -25.81 2.92
C LYS A 191 -6.12 -26.71 4.07
N LYS A 192 -5.33 -26.16 4.98
CA LYS A 192 -4.75 -26.87 6.13
C LYS A 192 -5.35 -26.43 7.47
N CYS A 193 -6.41 -25.62 7.42
CA CYS A 193 -7.00 -25.03 8.61
C CYS A 193 -7.56 -26.11 9.55
N ASP A 194 -7.11 -26.06 10.80
CA ASP A 194 -7.55 -26.90 11.91
C ASP A 194 -8.19 -26.08 13.04
N TYR A 195 -8.39 -24.77 12.79
CA TYR A 195 -8.97 -23.80 13.71
C TYR A 195 -8.13 -23.52 14.98
N THR A 196 -6.82 -23.81 14.98
CA THR A 196 -5.93 -23.49 16.10
C THR A 196 -4.88 -22.45 15.75
N MET A 197 -4.53 -21.60 16.71
CA MET A 197 -3.50 -20.55 16.53
C MET A 197 -2.10 -21.15 16.35
N GLU A 198 -1.79 -22.23 17.07
CA GLU A 198 -0.49 -22.89 17.00
C GLU A 198 -0.22 -23.44 15.59
N LYS A 199 -1.19 -24.15 15.02
CA LYS A 199 -1.06 -24.74 13.69
C LYS A 199 -1.19 -23.71 12.59
N LEU A 200 -1.99 -22.65 12.78
CA LEU A 200 -1.98 -21.51 11.85
C LEU A 200 -0.57 -20.92 11.70
N LYS A 201 0.23 -20.79 12.77
CA LYS A 201 1.61 -20.30 12.66
C LYS A 201 2.50 -21.24 11.84
N ILE A 202 2.36 -22.55 12.04
CA ILE A 202 3.09 -23.56 11.27
C ILE A 202 2.68 -23.50 9.79
N HIS A 203 1.38 -23.50 9.49
CA HIS A 203 0.86 -23.43 8.13
C HIS A 203 1.17 -22.11 7.45
N LEU A 204 1.28 -21.02 8.21
CA LEU A 204 1.73 -19.74 7.68
C LEU A 204 3.17 -19.86 7.17
N ASP A 205 4.07 -20.43 7.96
CA ASP A 205 5.46 -20.64 7.55
C ASP A 205 5.58 -21.56 6.33
N ASP A 206 4.75 -22.61 6.26
CA ASP A 206 4.70 -23.49 5.08
C ASP A 206 4.05 -22.80 3.86
N GLY A 207 3.09 -21.92 4.07
CA GLY A 207 2.46 -21.09 3.05
C GLY A 207 3.45 -20.13 2.41
N PHE A 208 4.32 -19.50 3.21
CA PHE A 208 5.40 -18.66 2.70
C PHE A 208 6.34 -19.41 1.75
N LYS A 209 6.61 -20.70 2.01
CA LYS A 209 7.44 -21.57 1.14
C LYS A 209 6.78 -21.88 -0.22
N GLN A 210 5.46 -21.72 -0.35
CA GLN A 210 4.75 -21.94 -1.62
C GLN A 210 4.98 -20.81 -2.64
N VAL A 211 5.41 -19.63 -2.17
CA VAL A 211 5.80 -18.52 -3.04
C VAL A 211 7.25 -18.75 -3.48
N THR A 212 7.40 -19.66 -4.43
CA THR A 212 8.68 -20.03 -5.04
C THR A 212 9.09 -19.04 -6.14
N PRO A 213 10.34 -19.08 -6.62
CA PRO A 213 10.75 -18.28 -7.79
C PRO A 213 9.89 -18.52 -9.04
N LEU A 214 9.43 -19.76 -9.25
CA LEU A 214 8.51 -20.08 -10.36
C LEU A 214 7.15 -19.42 -10.17
N THR A 215 6.60 -19.49 -8.95
CA THR A 215 5.35 -18.81 -8.57
C THR A 215 5.47 -17.31 -8.82
N LEU A 216 6.56 -16.68 -8.36
CA LEU A 216 6.81 -15.25 -8.53
C LEU A 216 6.95 -14.85 -10.00
N LYS A 217 7.67 -15.64 -10.81
CA LYS A 217 7.77 -15.38 -12.26
C LYS A 217 6.38 -15.30 -12.91
N GLY A 218 5.47 -16.20 -12.55
CA GLY A 218 4.09 -16.18 -13.03
C GLY A 218 3.31 -14.95 -12.54
N ILE A 219 3.45 -14.60 -11.25
CA ILE A 219 2.81 -13.43 -10.64
C ILE A 219 3.26 -12.14 -11.32
N PHE A 220 4.58 -11.90 -11.42
CA PHE A 220 5.12 -10.70 -12.04
C PHE A 220 4.76 -10.60 -13.52
N LYS A 221 4.71 -11.72 -14.25
CA LYS A 221 4.20 -11.75 -15.63
C LYS A 221 2.73 -11.31 -15.68
N LYS A 222 1.90 -11.80 -14.76
CA LYS A 222 0.48 -11.42 -14.70
C LYS A 222 0.32 -9.92 -14.44
N VAL A 223 1.06 -9.38 -13.48
CA VAL A 223 1.02 -7.93 -13.18
C VAL A 223 1.49 -7.11 -14.38
N ARG A 224 2.57 -7.53 -15.05
CA ARG A 224 3.05 -6.85 -16.26
C ARG A 224 1.99 -6.82 -17.37
N ASN A 225 1.29 -7.94 -17.59
CA ASN A 225 0.19 -7.98 -18.56
C ASN A 225 -0.95 -7.01 -18.19
N GLU A 226 -1.22 -6.84 -16.89
CA GLU A 226 -2.23 -5.91 -16.40
C GLU A 226 -1.80 -4.46 -16.61
N GLU A 227 -0.54 -4.14 -16.30
CA GLU A 227 0.07 -2.84 -16.59
C GLU A 227 0.02 -2.52 -18.10
N ASP A 228 0.31 -3.50 -18.96
CA ASP A 228 0.26 -3.35 -20.43
C ASP A 228 -1.18 -3.21 -20.94
N ARG A 229 -2.17 -3.77 -20.23
CA ARG A 229 -3.60 -3.58 -20.55
C ARG A 229 -4.01 -2.14 -20.29
N TYR A 230 -3.67 -1.60 -19.11
CA TYR A 230 -3.94 -0.20 -18.78
C TYR A 230 -3.33 0.75 -19.79
N TRP A 231 -2.06 0.53 -20.15
CA TRP A 231 -1.37 1.38 -21.12
C TRP A 231 -2.09 1.43 -22.48
N LYS A 232 -2.59 0.28 -22.95
CA LYS A 232 -3.34 0.22 -24.22
C LYS A 232 -4.71 0.88 -24.13
N GLU A 233 -5.38 0.77 -22.98
CA GLU A 233 -6.67 1.42 -22.76
C GLU A 233 -6.52 2.95 -22.76
N ASP A 234 -5.47 3.47 -22.11
CA ASP A 234 -5.14 4.89 -22.12
C ASP A 234 -4.78 5.37 -23.55
N GLU A 235 -3.95 4.63 -24.30
CA GLU A 235 -3.62 4.97 -25.70
C GLU A 235 -4.87 5.07 -26.59
N ILE A 236 -5.84 4.16 -26.42
CA ILE A 236 -7.10 4.18 -27.18
C ILE A 236 -7.98 5.36 -26.78
N GLU A 237 -8.02 5.72 -25.49
CA GLU A 237 -8.80 6.86 -24.99
C GLU A 237 -8.25 8.18 -25.56
N ASP A 238 -6.93 8.34 -25.58
CA ASP A 238 -6.26 9.51 -26.17
C ASP A 238 -6.53 9.60 -27.67
N GLU A 239 -6.36 8.52 -28.43
CA GLU A 239 -6.66 8.48 -29.87
C GLU A 239 -8.14 8.81 -30.15
N SER A 240 -9.07 8.31 -29.32
CA SER A 240 -10.49 8.60 -29.48
C SER A 240 -10.84 10.05 -29.17
N SER A 241 -10.14 10.66 -28.20
CA SER A 241 -10.34 12.06 -27.82
C SER A 241 -9.82 13.00 -28.91
N GLU A 242 -8.65 12.70 -29.48
CA GLU A 242 -8.08 13.45 -30.62
C GLU A 242 -9.00 13.39 -31.86
N LEU A 243 -9.56 12.22 -32.18
CA LEU A 243 -10.49 12.06 -33.32
C LEU A 243 -11.80 12.86 -33.12
N LEU A 244 -12.31 12.95 -31.89
CA LEU A 244 -13.48 13.77 -31.57
C LEU A 244 -13.18 15.27 -31.64
N GLU A 245 -11.97 15.69 -31.29
CA GLU A 245 -11.54 17.08 -31.46
C GLU A 245 -11.41 17.45 -32.96
N ASP A 246 -10.87 16.55 -33.77
CA ASP A 246 -10.77 16.73 -35.23
C ASP A 246 -12.17 16.78 -35.91
N GLU A 247 -13.10 15.87 -35.57
CA GLU A 247 -14.45 15.89 -36.14
C GLU A 247 -15.22 17.19 -35.80
N ASN A 248 -15.07 17.71 -34.58
CA ASN A 248 -15.69 18.98 -34.18
C ASN A 248 -15.07 20.19 -34.92
N GLN A 249 -13.81 20.10 -35.36
CA GLN A 249 -13.16 21.15 -36.15
C GLN A 249 -13.64 21.19 -37.61
N PHE A 250 -14.09 20.07 -38.17
CA PHE A 250 -14.64 19.98 -39.53
C PHE A 250 -16.08 20.50 -39.66
N ASP A 251 -16.88 20.46 -38.59
CA ASP A 251 -18.28 20.93 -38.63
C ASP A 251 -18.41 22.46 -38.52
N ASP A 252 -17.47 23.15 -37.86
CA ASP A 252 -17.47 24.63 -37.78
C ASP A 252 -17.16 25.30 -39.14
N HIS A 253 -16.53 24.59 -40.09
CA HIS A 253 -16.26 25.12 -41.43
C HIS A 253 -17.44 24.99 -42.41
N LYS A 254 -18.53 24.28 -42.07
CA LYS A 254 -19.72 24.16 -42.92
C LYS A 254 -20.82 25.20 -42.64
N LEU A 255 -20.66 26.04 -41.61
CA LEU A 255 -21.61 27.11 -41.28
C LEU A 255 -21.26 28.47 -41.93
N SER A 256 -20.26 28.51 -42.82
CA SER A 256 -19.88 29.72 -43.58
C SER A 256 -19.92 29.47 -45.09
N THR A 257 -21.12 29.27 -45.64
CA THR A 257 -21.42 29.51 -47.08
C THR A 257 -22.88 29.88 -47.26
#